data_AF-A0A968PBF8-F1
#
_entry.id   AF-A0A968PBF8-F1
#
_cell.length_a   1.000
_cell.length_b   1.000
_cell.length_c   1.000
_cell.angle_alpha   90.00
_cell.angle_beta   90.00
_cell.angle_gamma   90.00
#
_symmetry.space_group_name_H-M   'P 1'
#
loop_
_entity.id
_entity.type
_entity.pdbx_description
1 polymer ?
#
loop_
_entity_poly.entity_id
_entity_poly.type
_entity_poly.pdbx_seq_one_letter_code
_entity_poly.pdbx_strand_id
1 'polypeptide(L)'
;WEWIDRDYHMLPTKPTLDAEINYEDHPINPWPVWSPRSGYFRDHDVRKQSYRSVFAGAAGVTYGHHSVWQFYSDRYEPINHPDRFWTDAMHARALNRSGIFGV
;
A
#
# COMPACT_ATOMS: atom_id res chain seq x y z
N TRP A 1 -7.02 -2.17 -10.23
CA TRP A 1 -6.72 -1.73 -11.60
C TRP A 1 -7.96 -1.27 -12.36
N GLU A 2 -9.17 -1.76 -12.07
CA GLU A 2 -10.41 -1.27 -12.72
C GLU A 2 -10.58 0.26 -12.65
N TRP A 3 -10.22 0.88 -11.52
CA TRP A 3 -10.24 2.34 -11.37
C TRP A 3 -9.24 3.06 -12.29
N ILE A 4 -8.04 2.49 -12.46
CA ILE A 4 -7.02 3.03 -13.37
C ILE A 4 -7.53 2.95 -14.81
N ASP A 5 -8.08 1.81 -15.21
CA ASP A 5 -8.64 1.61 -16.54
C ASP A 5 -9.77 2.61 -16.82
N ARG A 6 -10.68 2.79 -15.87
CA ARG A 6 -11.74 3.81 -15.95
C ARG A 6 -11.18 5.21 -16.16
N ASP A 7 -10.26 5.65 -15.31
CA ASP A 7 -9.74 7.01 -15.34
C ASP A 7 -8.94 7.30 -16.62
N TYR A 8 -8.19 6.30 -17.11
CA TYR A 8 -7.44 6.39 -18.35
C TYR A 8 -8.35 6.65 -19.58
N HIS A 9 -9.57 6.09 -19.57
CA HIS A 9 -10.55 6.27 -20.64
C HIS A 9 -11.40 7.55 -20.51
N MET A 10 -11.19 8.39 -19.49
CA MET A 10 -11.89 9.67 -19.36
C MET A 10 -11.33 10.70 -20.36
N LEU A 11 -12.19 11.60 -20.87
CA LEU A 11 -11.81 12.67 -21.78
C LEU A 11 -11.92 14.07 -21.13
N PRO A 12 -10.92 14.96 -21.33
CA PRO A 12 -9.63 14.68 -21.94
C PRO A 12 -8.79 13.76 -21.03
N THR A 13 -8.03 12.84 -21.63
CA THR A 13 -7.18 11.90 -20.90
C THR A 13 -6.16 12.65 -20.05
N LYS A 14 -6.04 12.26 -18.78
CA LYS A 14 -5.09 12.80 -17.81
C LYS A 14 -4.33 11.65 -17.14
N PRO A 15 -3.08 11.88 -16.68
CA PRO A 15 -2.35 10.90 -15.88
C PRO A 15 -3.12 10.53 -14.60
N THR A 16 -3.17 9.24 -14.27
CA THR A 16 -3.78 8.70 -13.05
C THR A 16 -2.73 8.02 -12.18
N LEU A 17 -2.84 8.15 -10.87
CA LEU A 17 -1.96 7.51 -9.88
C LEU A 17 -2.79 6.56 -9.01
N ASP A 18 -2.28 5.35 -8.73
CA ASP A 18 -2.82 4.55 -7.64
C ASP A 18 -2.24 5.08 -6.32
N ALA A 19 -3.00 5.94 -5.65
CA ALA A 19 -2.53 6.75 -4.52
C ALA A 19 -2.67 6.06 -3.15
N GLU A 20 -3.33 4.91 -3.07
CA GLU A 20 -3.49 4.14 -1.83
C GLU A 20 -3.63 2.66 -2.15
N ILE A 21 -2.50 2.03 -2.49
CA ILE A 21 -2.44 0.57 -2.63
C ILE A 21 -2.58 -0.10 -1.26
N ASN A 22 -2.71 -1.43 -1.25
CA ASN A 22 -2.63 -2.21 -0.04
C ASN A 22 -1.30 -1.98 0.70
N TYR A 23 -1.34 -1.40 1.89
CA TYR A 23 -0.13 -1.08 2.66
C TYR A 23 0.57 -2.35 3.17
N GLU A 24 1.90 -2.40 3.06
CA GLU A 24 2.70 -3.50 3.61
C GLU A 24 2.46 -3.59 5.13
N ASP A 25 2.26 -4.82 5.61
CA ASP A 25 1.99 -5.14 7.00
C ASP A 25 0.73 -4.47 7.57
N HIS A 26 -0.24 -4.14 6.71
CA HIS A 26 -1.61 -3.80 7.12
C HIS A 26 -2.45 -5.09 7.22
N PRO A 27 -3.27 -5.29 8.28
CA PRO A 27 -4.15 -6.45 8.35
C PRO A 27 -5.10 -6.52 7.15
N ILE A 28 -5.40 -7.73 6.70
CA ILE A 28 -6.33 -7.97 5.60
C ILE A 28 -7.76 -7.95 6.13
N ASN A 29 -8.66 -7.37 5.35
CA ASN A 29 -10.12 -7.40 5.56
C ASN A 29 -10.59 -6.78 6.90
N PRO A 30 -10.97 -5.49 6.89
CA PRO A 30 -11.48 -4.80 8.08
C PRO A 30 -12.79 -5.31 8.66
N TRP A 31 -13.52 -6.19 7.97
CA TRP A 31 -14.95 -6.38 8.25
C TRP A 31 -15.24 -7.65 9.08
N PRO A 32 -16.01 -7.56 10.19
CA PRO A 32 -16.56 -6.33 10.81
C PRO A 32 -15.58 -5.58 11.74
N VAL A 33 -14.46 -6.22 12.10
CA VAL A 33 -13.37 -5.62 12.87
C VAL A 33 -12.03 -6.07 12.28
N TRP A 34 -11.02 -5.20 12.38
CA TRP A 34 -9.66 -5.57 12.03
C TRP A 34 -9.20 -6.76 12.88
N SER A 35 -8.65 -7.78 12.23
CA SER A 35 -8.14 -8.95 12.92
C SER A 35 -6.83 -9.41 12.31
N PRO A 36 -5.76 -9.56 13.13
CA PRO A 36 -4.52 -10.20 12.70
C PRO A 36 -4.71 -11.63 12.19
N ARG A 37 -5.82 -12.30 12.56
CA ARG A 37 -6.14 -13.67 12.11
C ARG A 37 -6.39 -13.77 10.60
N SER A 38 -6.85 -12.69 9.98
CA SER A 38 -7.07 -12.61 8.53
C SER A 38 -5.75 -12.54 7.74
N GLY A 39 -4.63 -12.42 8.44
CA GLY A 39 -3.32 -12.17 7.84
C GLY A 39 -3.08 -10.69 7.57
N TYR A 40 -1.96 -10.42 6.93
CA TYR A 40 -1.46 -9.09 6.61
C TYR A 40 -1.03 -9.07 5.15
N PHE A 41 -1.18 -7.92 4.50
CA PHE A 41 -0.56 -7.73 3.19
C PHE A 41 0.95 -7.81 3.32
N ARG A 42 1.58 -8.60 2.45
CA ARG A 42 3.03 -8.73 2.42
C ARG A 42 3.62 -8.12 1.17
N ASP A 43 4.94 -8.09 1.12
CA ASP A 43 5.73 -7.53 0.02
C ASP A 43 5.28 -8.01 -1.38
N HIS A 44 4.89 -9.28 -1.50
CA HIS A 44 4.33 -9.84 -2.72
C HIS A 44 3.02 -9.16 -3.15
N ASP A 45 2.11 -8.92 -2.21
CA ASP A 45 0.79 -8.35 -2.50
C ASP A 45 0.92 -6.90 -2.94
N VAL A 46 1.79 -6.14 -2.26
CA VAL A 46 2.14 -4.76 -2.60
C VAL A 46 2.67 -4.71 -4.03
N ARG A 47 3.72 -5.49 -4.36
CA ARG A 47 4.30 -5.51 -5.71
C ARG A 47 3.27 -5.91 -6.75
N LYS A 48 2.47 -6.94 -6.49
CA LYS A 48 1.42 -7.41 -7.40
C LYS A 48 0.42 -6.29 -7.72
N GLN A 49 -0.03 -5.53 -6.72
CA GLN A 49 -0.90 -4.38 -6.96
C GLN A 49 -0.17 -3.27 -7.72
N SER A 50 1.07 -2.95 -7.33
CA SER A 50 1.88 -1.93 -8.03
C SER A 50 2.03 -2.23 -9.52
N TYR A 51 2.39 -3.46 -9.89
CA TYR A 51 2.49 -3.88 -11.29
C TYR A 51 1.14 -3.83 -12.01
N ARG A 52 0.05 -4.26 -11.35
CA ARG A 52 -1.30 -4.20 -11.93
C ARG A 52 -1.71 -2.77 -12.25
N SER A 53 -1.37 -1.80 -11.40
CA SER A 53 -1.73 -0.40 -11.63
C SER A 53 -0.92 0.23 -12.74
N VAL A 54 0.41 0.04 -12.74
CA VAL A 54 1.27 0.56 -13.82
C VAL A 54 0.89 -0.06 -15.17
N PHE A 55 0.70 -1.38 -15.24
CA PHE A 55 0.36 -2.06 -16.50
C PHE A 55 -1.07 -1.79 -16.97
N ALA A 56 -1.95 -1.29 -16.10
CA ALA A 56 -3.27 -0.80 -16.50
C ALA A 56 -3.25 0.65 -17.04
N GLY A 57 -2.10 1.33 -17.05
CA GLY A 57 -1.96 2.69 -17.58
C GLY A 57 -1.80 3.79 -16.53
N ALA A 58 -1.59 3.44 -15.25
CA ALA A 58 -1.27 4.43 -14.23
C ALA A 58 0.10 5.07 -14.52
N ALA A 59 0.20 6.37 -14.31
CA ALA A 59 1.46 7.11 -14.38
C ALA A 59 2.43 6.75 -13.25
N GLY A 60 1.93 6.11 -12.18
CA GLY A 60 2.72 5.62 -11.08
C GLY A 60 1.84 5.04 -9.98
N VAL A 61 2.48 4.70 -8.86
CA VAL A 61 1.82 4.23 -7.65
C VAL A 61 2.50 4.86 -6.44
N THR A 62 1.75 5.07 -5.37
CA THR A 62 2.33 5.37 -4.07
C THR A 62 2.56 4.07 -3.32
N TYR A 63 3.65 4.01 -2.56
CA TYR A 63 3.88 2.94 -1.61
C TYR A 63 3.38 3.37 -0.23
N GLY A 64 2.82 2.43 0.52
CA GLY A 64 2.49 2.65 1.92
C GLY A 64 2.83 1.44 2.78
N HIS A 65 3.21 1.72 4.02
CA HIS A 65 3.47 0.72 5.05
C HIS A 65 2.68 1.07 6.29
N HIS A 66 2.04 0.07 6.90
CA HIS A 66 1.10 0.27 7.99
C HIS A 66 1.72 0.92 9.23
N SER A 67 2.92 0.52 9.62
CA SER A 67 3.64 1.18 10.72
C SER A 67 4.18 2.57 10.38
N VAL A 68 4.55 2.82 9.11
CA VAL A 68 5.21 4.08 8.72
C VAL A 68 4.22 5.24 8.65
N TRP A 69 3.05 5.06 8.02
CA TRP A 69 2.09 6.17 7.83
C TRP A 69 1.59 6.75 9.17
N GLN A 70 1.48 5.91 10.19
CA GLN A 70 1.03 6.30 11.54
C GLN A 70 2.19 6.62 12.49
N PHE A 71 3.45 6.54 12.03
CA PHE A 71 4.65 6.65 12.88
C PHE A 71 4.56 5.77 14.15
N TYR A 72 4.14 4.50 13.97
CA TYR A 72 3.87 3.61 15.10
C TYR A 72 5.11 3.46 15.98
N SER A 73 4.92 3.79 17.26
CA SER A 73 5.89 3.72 18.34
C SER A 73 5.14 3.50 19.65
N ASP A 74 5.87 3.27 20.74
CA ASP A 74 5.33 3.18 22.10
C ASP A 74 4.74 4.51 22.64
N ARG A 75 4.92 5.61 21.90
CA ARG A 75 4.45 6.94 22.28
C ARG A 75 2.95 7.15 22.07
N TYR A 76 2.32 6.38 21.18
CA TYR A 76 0.93 6.59 20.76
C TYR A 76 0.17 5.26 20.69
N GLU A 77 -1.15 5.34 20.88
CA GLU A 77 -2.01 4.15 20.78
C GLU A 77 -1.99 3.60 19.33
N PRO A 78 -1.73 2.29 19.13
CA PRO A 78 -1.70 1.71 17.80
C PRO A 78 -3.06 1.75 17.08
N ILE A 79 -3.03 2.06 15.78
CA ILE A 79 -4.19 1.94 14.90
C ILE A 79 -4.10 0.61 14.15
N ASN A 80 -5.14 -0.22 14.25
CA ASN A 80 -5.36 -1.44 13.47
C ASN A 80 -4.22 -2.49 13.53
N HIS A 81 -3.70 -2.78 14.72
CA HIS A 81 -2.74 -3.88 14.95
C HIS A 81 -1.45 -3.82 14.10
N PRO A 82 -0.66 -2.73 14.19
CA PRO A 82 0.67 -2.69 13.59
C PRO A 82 1.58 -3.75 14.21
N ASP A 83 2.47 -4.32 13.40
CA ASP A 83 3.28 -5.48 13.80
C ASP A 83 4.69 -5.12 14.30
N ARG A 84 5.20 -3.93 13.96
CA ARG A 84 6.54 -3.43 14.30
C ARG A 84 6.60 -1.91 14.30
N PHE A 85 7.58 -1.31 14.99
CA PHE A 85 7.77 0.14 14.99
C PHE A 85 8.13 0.69 13.61
N TRP A 86 7.77 1.96 13.37
CA TRP A 86 7.99 2.62 12.08
C TRP A 86 9.47 2.66 11.68
N THR A 87 10.37 2.80 12.65
CA THR A 87 11.83 2.79 12.44
C THR A 87 12.32 1.49 11.83
N ASP A 88 11.77 0.35 12.30
CA ASP A 88 12.10 -0.96 11.75
C ASP A 88 11.44 -1.19 10.39
N ALA A 89 10.22 -0.67 10.23
CA ALA A 89 9.48 -0.73 8.98
C ALA A 89 10.12 0.05 7.82
N MET A 90 10.99 1.04 8.10
CA MET A 90 11.78 1.73 7.08
C MET A 90 12.75 0.80 6.33
N HIS A 91 12.97 -0.43 6.82
CA HIS A 91 13.80 -1.44 6.17
C HIS A 91 12.97 -2.54 5.49
N ALA A 92 11.66 -2.33 5.33
CA ALA A 92 10.75 -3.30 4.74
C ALA A 92 11.14 -3.72 3.32
N ARG A 93 10.74 -4.94 2.93
CA ARG A 93 11.20 -5.57 1.69
C ARG A 93 10.55 -4.95 0.47
N ALA A 94 9.27 -4.59 0.52
CA ALA A 94 8.65 -3.95 -0.63
C ALA A 94 9.28 -2.57 -0.86
N LEU A 95 9.53 -1.79 0.20
CA LEU A 95 10.24 -0.50 0.08
C LEU A 95 11.62 -0.65 -0.59
N ASN A 96 12.41 -1.63 -0.17
CA ASN A 96 13.79 -1.81 -0.65
C ASN A 96 13.91 -2.53 -2.00
N ARG A 97 12.85 -3.18 -2.50
CA ARG A 97 12.88 -4.00 -3.73
C ARG A 97 11.78 -3.67 -4.73
N SER A 98 11.04 -2.58 -4.53
CA SER A 98 9.87 -2.30 -5.36
C SER A 98 10.25 -2.05 -6.82
N GLY A 99 11.46 -1.55 -7.13
CA GLY A 99 11.85 -1.24 -8.53
C GLY A 99 10.89 -0.29 -9.24
N ILE A 100 9.95 0.27 -8.49
CA ILE A 100 8.82 1.08 -8.86
C ILE A 100 9.03 2.32 -8.02
N PHE A 101 9.28 3.44 -8.70
CA PHE A 101 9.49 4.74 -8.08
C PHE A 101 8.22 5.10 -7.28
N GLY A 102 8.27 4.90 -5.96
CA GLY A 102 7.36 5.58 -5.04
C GLY A 102 7.82 7.04 -4.96
N VAL A 103 6.91 7.97 -5.21
CA VAL A 103 7.13 9.39 -4.90
C VAL A 103 7.02 9.59 -3.40
#